data_AF-R1GTD4-F1
#
_entry.id   AF-R1GTD4-F1
#
_cell.length_a   1.000
_cell.length_b   1.000
_cell.length_c   1.000
_cell.angle_alpha   90.00
_cell.angle_beta   90.00
_cell.angle_gamma   90.00
#
_symmetry.space_group_name_H-M   'P 1'
#
loop_
_entity.id
_entity.type
_entity.pdbx_description
1 polymer ?
#
loop_
_entity_poly.entity_id
_entity_poly.type
_entity_poly.pdbx_seq_one_letter_code
_entity_poly.pdbx_strand_id
1 'polypeptide(L)'
;MDGLPEELLDLAVDACDFMSLKKLRQTCRKLARLTTPRIFEHVHFGMFLDSLQKLCSIAAHKDYRTMVKKLTYHGELLPYFENREEYAERIDMRPPFSLFYQMYCYEKGLPVLPCGDMRYREAKSAALAIWTKLAKVDPELDLDAYFKEYQSIWDEQQDWDEERSAVLRQAICNLPNLEAAEVSTQEMGTPKNHGPVWGRLLPRILQGPDDWKFIDSNEEASLGFNR
;
A
#
# COMPACT_ATOMS: atom_id res chain seq x y z
N MET A 1 -22.06 -21.65 6.15
CA MET A 1 -21.74 -20.59 7.13
C MET A 1 -22.93 -20.24 8.03
N ASP A 2 -24.18 -20.47 7.59
CA ASP A 2 -25.36 -20.03 8.36
C ASP A 2 -25.62 -20.82 9.65
N GLY A 3 -25.11 -22.05 9.75
CA GLY A 3 -25.19 -22.87 10.96
C GLY A 3 -24.06 -22.68 11.97
N LEU A 4 -23.07 -21.82 11.70
CA LEU A 4 -21.97 -21.57 12.64
C LEU A 4 -22.40 -20.54 13.70
N PRO A 5 -22.18 -20.82 15.00
CA PRO A 5 -22.34 -19.84 16.07
C PRO A 5 -21.55 -18.56 15.80
N GLU A 6 -22.07 -17.41 16.26
CA GLU A 6 -21.45 -16.12 16.00
C GLU A 6 -20.08 -15.99 16.67
N GLU A 7 -19.92 -16.61 17.83
CA GLU A 7 -18.69 -16.63 18.61
C GLU A 7 -17.54 -17.30 17.84
N LEU A 8 -17.84 -18.38 17.11
CA LEU A 8 -16.85 -19.06 16.27
C LEU A 8 -16.50 -18.26 15.01
N LEU A 9 -17.48 -17.52 14.47
CA LEU A 9 -17.22 -16.60 13.36
C LEU A 9 -16.39 -15.40 13.81
N ASP A 10 -16.61 -14.90 15.03
CA ASP A 10 -15.85 -13.80 15.60
C ASP A 10 -14.39 -14.19 15.79
N LEU A 11 -14.12 -15.39 16.32
CA LEU A 11 -12.76 -15.94 16.40
C LEU A 11 -12.06 -16.06 15.03
N ALA A 12 -12.79 -16.43 13.99
CA ALA A 12 -12.25 -16.48 12.63
C ALA A 12 -11.97 -15.08 12.07
N VAL A 13 -12.85 -14.12 12.34
CA VAL A 13 -12.70 -12.70 11.98
C VAL A 13 -11.48 -12.10 12.68
N ASP A 14 -11.23 -12.45 13.95
CA ASP A 14 -10.08 -11.96 14.72
C ASP A 14 -8.72 -12.41 14.14
N ALA A 15 -8.69 -13.51 13.41
CA ALA A 15 -7.49 -13.99 12.71
C ALA A 15 -7.31 -13.38 11.31
N CYS A 16 -8.28 -12.61 10.81
CA CYS A 16 -8.23 -12.05 9.46
C CYS A 16 -7.40 -10.76 9.40
N ASP A 17 -6.64 -10.60 8.32
CA ASP A 17 -6.00 -9.32 8.02
C ASP A 17 -7.03 -8.26 7.57
N PHE A 18 -6.61 -6.99 7.57
CA PHE A 18 -7.49 -5.86 7.24
C PHE A 18 -8.16 -5.98 5.86
N MET A 19 -7.45 -6.54 4.88
CA MET A 19 -7.98 -6.74 3.53
C MET A 19 -9.04 -7.84 3.48
N SER A 20 -8.82 -8.95 4.19
CA SER A 20 -9.80 -10.03 4.34
C SER A 20 -11.03 -9.54 5.08
N LEU A 21 -10.87 -8.75 6.14
CA LEU A 21 -12.00 -8.13 6.86
C LEU A 21 -12.88 -7.28 5.94
N LYS A 22 -12.28 -6.44 5.09
CA LYS A 22 -13.02 -5.64 4.11
C LYS A 22 -13.79 -6.50 3.11
N LYS A 23 -13.19 -7.58 2.60
CA LYS A 23 -13.86 -8.51 1.68
C LYS A 23 -15.00 -9.23 2.38
N LEU A 24 -14.78 -9.75 3.59
CA LEU A 24 -15.80 -10.42 4.40
C LEU A 24 -16.99 -9.50 4.68
N ARG A 25 -16.76 -8.22 4.97
CA ARG A 25 -17.82 -7.23 5.18
C ARG A 25 -18.79 -7.14 3.99
N GLN A 26 -18.32 -7.34 2.77
CA GLN A 26 -19.13 -7.21 1.55
C GLN A 26 -19.93 -8.48 1.21
N THR A 27 -19.69 -9.60 1.90
CA THR A 27 -20.30 -10.89 1.56
C THR A 27 -21.75 -11.00 2.04
N CYS A 28 -22.02 -10.77 3.32
CA CYS A 28 -23.37 -10.84 3.88
C CYS A 28 -23.52 -9.96 5.13
N ARG A 29 -24.77 -9.68 5.53
CA ARG A 29 -25.08 -8.81 6.69
C ARG A 29 -24.48 -9.32 8.00
N LYS A 30 -24.44 -10.65 8.20
CA LYS A 30 -23.89 -11.26 9.43
C LYS A 30 -22.39 -10.97 9.56
N LEU A 31 -21.63 -11.23 8.50
CA LEU A 31 -20.19 -10.93 8.46
C LEU A 31 -19.91 -9.42 8.44
N ALA A 32 -20.77 -8.62 7.80
CA ALA A 32 -20.67 -7.16 7.88
C ALA A 32 -20.75 -6.67 9.33
N ARG A 33 -21.68 -7.18 10.13
CA ARG A 33 -21.83 -6.80 11.53
C ARG A 33 -20.61 -7.19 12.38
N LEU A 34 -20.03 -8.38 12.16
CA LEU A 34 -18.87 -8.87 12.92
C LEU A 34 -17.57 -8.13 12.54
N THR A 35 -17.37 -7.88 11.25
CA THR A 35 -16.13 -7.25 10.74
C THR A 35 -16.09 -5.73 10.90
N THR A 36 -17.25 -5.06 10.91
CA THR A 36 -17.31 -3.58 10.91
C THR A 36 -16.61 -2.95 12.12
N PRO A 37 -16.82 -3.40 13.37
CA PRO A 37 -16.08 -2.90 14.52
C PRO A 37 -14.57 -3.03 14.33
N ARG A 38 -14.08 -4.19 13.87
CA ARG A 38 -12.64 -4.45 13.65
C ARG A 38 -12.02 -3.53 12.59
N ILE A 39 -12.77 -3.22 11.53
CA ILE A 39 -12.32 -2.33 10.46
C ILE A 39 -12.18 -0.88 10.93
N PHE A 40 -13.09 -0.43 11.80
CA PHE A 40 -13.09 0.96 12.29
C PHE A 40 -12.38 1.14 13.63
N GLU A 41 -11.98 0.05 14.29
CA GLU A 41 -11.24 0.08 15.57
C GLU A 41 -9.97 0.92 15.47
N HIS A 42 -9.25 0.81 14.36
CA HIS A 42 -8.03 1.55 14.08
C HIS A 42 -8.13 2.30 12.75
N VAL A 43 -8.17 3.63 12.81
CA VAL A 43 -8.20 4.50 11.63
C VAL A 43 -6.80 5.01 11.31
N HIS A 44 -6.37 4.80 10.08
CA HIS A 44 -5.14 5.39 9.54
C HIS A 44 -5.49 6.54 8.60
N PHE A 45 -4.81 7.66 8.73
CA PHE A 45 -4.99 8.83 7.86
C PHE A 45 -3.64 9.47 7.52
N GLY A 46 -3.53 10.04 6.31
CA GLY A 46 -2.40 10.86 5.91
C GLY A 46 -2.78 12.33 5.73
N MET A 47 -1.79 13.21 5.58
CA MET A 47 -2.00 14.65 5.36
C MET A 47 -2.40 14.97 3.93
N PHE A 48 -3.61 14.59 3.55
CA PHE A 48 -4.20 14.98 2.26
C PHE A 48 -5.72 15.06 2.42
N LEU A 49 -6.35 15.85 1.56
CA LEU A 49 -7.73 16.28 1.76
C LEU A 49 -8.72 15.10 1.79
N ASP A 50 -8.53 14.11 0.91
CA ASP A 50 -9.35 12.90 0.87
C ASP A 50 -9.27 12.06 2.17
N SER A 51 -8.10 12.00 2.81
CA SER A 51 -7.96 11.33 4.11
C SER A 51 -8.75 12.05 5.19
N LEU A 52 -8.64 13.38 5.23
CA LEU A 52 -9.34 14.22 6.20
C LEU A 52 -10.87 14.10 6.04
N GLN A 53 -11.38 14.19 4.82
CA GLN A 53 -12.81 14.04 4.52
C GLN A 53 -13.37 12.69 4.99
N LYS A 54 -12.58 11.62 4.86
CA LYS A 54 -12.97 10.28 5.34
C LYS A 54 -13.01 10.21 6.86
N LEU A 55 -12.02 10.79 7.53
CA LEU A 55 -12.03 10.89 8.99
C LEU A 55 -13.26 11.69 9.45
N CYS A 56 -13.57 12.82 8.82
CA CYS A 56 -14.79 13.60 9.09
C CYS A 56 -16.05 12.76 8.89
N SER A 57 -16.12 11.97 7.81
CA SER A 57 -17.25 11.08 7.54
C SER A 57 -17.42 10.00 8.61
N ILE A 58 -16.32 9.41 9.08
CA ILE A 58 -16.33 8.41 10.17
C ILE A 58 -16.79 9.08 11.47
N ALA A 59 -16.23 10.24 11.81
CA ALA A 59 -16.54 10.98 13.02
C ALA A 59 -17.98 11.50 13.07
N ALA A 60 -18.57 11.84 11.92
CA ALA A 60 -19.96 12.24 11.80
C ALA A 60 -20.94 11.05 11.82
N HIS A 61 -20.48 9.82 11.50
CA HIS A 61 -21.36 8.66 11.44
C HIS A 61 -21.72 8.16 12.84
N LYS A 62 -23.02 8.07 13.13
CA LYS A 62 -23.57 7.68 14.44
C LYS A 62 -22.97 6.39 15.02
N ASP A 63 -22.75 5.38 14.17
CA ASP A 63 -22.29 4.07 14.60
C ASP A 63 -20.77 3.90 14.50
N TYR A 64 -20.10 4.54 13.54
CA TYR A 64 -18.67 4.27 13.30
C TYR A 64 -17.79 5.07 14.26
N ARG A 65 -18.21 6.29 14.63
CA ARG A 65 -17.44 7.13 15.54
C ARG A 65 -17.20 6.48 16.91
N THR A 66 -18.11 5.63 17.37
CA THR A 66 -17.98 4.90 18.64
C THR A 66 -17.14 3.64 18.52
N MET A 67 -16.85 3.17 17.30
CA MET A 67 -16.00 2.01 17.06
C MET A 67 -14.52 2.39 17.03
N VAL A 68 -14.19 3.65 16.73
CA VAL A 68 -12.80 4.12 16.66
C VAL A 68 -12.19 4.18 18.05
N LYS A 69 -11.12 3.41 18.26
CA LYS A 69 -10.31 3.40 19.49
C LYS A 69 -8.91 3.92 19.27
N LYS A 70 -8.36 3.70 18.09
CA LYS A 70 -6.99 4.08 17.73
C LYS A 70 -6.97 4.90 16.46
N LEU A 71 -6.11 5.90 16.44
CA LEU A 71 -5.88 6.74 15.28
C LEU A 71 -4.38 6.84 15.02
N THR A 72 -3.93 6.50 13.82
CA THR A 72 -2.53 6.68 13.41
C THR A 72 -2.45 7.68 12.28
N TYR A 73 -1.70 8.73 12.54
CA TYR A 73 -1.29 9.75 11.60
C TYR A 73 -0.05 9.30 10.83
N HIS A 74 -0.03 9.61 9.54
CA HIS A 74 1.14 9.41 8.68
C HIS A 74 1.48 10.73 7.97
N GLY A 75 2.54 11.39 8.44
CA GLY A 75 2.91 12.74 7.99
C GLY A 75 3.78 12.75 6.73
N GLU A 76 4.85 11.96 6.74
CA GLU A 76 5.81 11.89 5.64
C GLU A 76 5.56 10.61 4.86
N LEU A 77 4.58 10.65 3.97
CA LEU A 77 4.23 9.52 3.13
C LEU A 77 4.99 9.60 1.81
N LEU A 78 4.93 10.73 1.10
CA LEU A 78 5.46 10.85 -0.26
C LEU A 78 6.87 11.49 -0.29
N PRO A 79 7.86 10.88 -1.00
CA PRO A 79 9.14 11.54 -1.27
C PRO A 79 8.97 12.76 -2.21
N TYR A 80 9.94 13.65 -2.23
CA TYR A 80 9.97 14.73 -3.23
C TYR A 80 10.65 14.24 -4.52
N PHE A 81 10.10 14.64 -5.66
CA PHE A 81 10.73 14.48 -6.97
C PHE A 81 10.75 15.85 -7.66
N GLU A 82 11.91 16.26 -8.16
CA GLU A 82 12.06 17.57 -8.80
C GLU A 82 11.35 17.61 -10.16
N ASN A 83 11.38 16.50 -10.89
CA ASN A 83 10.88 16.41 -12.25
C ASN A 83 10.27 15.04 -12.58
N ARG A 84 9.60 15.00 -13.73
CA ARG A 84 8.86 13.84 -14.23
C ARG A 84 9.79 12.68 -14.56
N GLU A 85 11.02 12.96 -14.99
CA GLU A 85 12.03 11.95 -15.29
C GLU A 85 12.48 11.22 -14.03
N GLU A 86 12.78 11.95 -12.95
CA GLU A 86 13.15 11.38 -11.65
C GLU A 86 12.02 10.51 -11.09
N TYR A 87 10.78 10.98 -11.18
CA TYR A 87 9.59 10.20 -10.81
C TYR A 87 9.47 8.91 -11.64
N ALA A 88 9.65 8.98 -12.96
CA ALA A 88 9.54 7.82 -13.85
C ALA A 88 10.64 6.78 -13.60
N GLU A 89 11.86 7.18 -13.23
CA GLU A 89 12.96 6.26 -12.93
C GLU A 89 12.68 5.34 -11.72
N ARG A 90 11.85 5.81 -10.79
CA ARG A 90 11.45 5.07 -9.59
C ARG A 90 10.26 4.14 -9.79
N ILE A 91 9.57 4.21 -10.93
CA ILE A 91 8.45 3.33 -11.23
C ILE A 91 8.99 2.07 -11.92
N ASP A 92 8.68 0.91 -11.33
CA ASP A 92 8.92 -0.37 -11.98
C ASP A 92 7.64 -1.22 -11.97
N MET A 93 6.88 -1.11 -13.05
CA MET A 93 5.66 -1.91 -13.27
C MET A 93 5.96 -3.32 -13.76
N ARG A 94 7.24 -3.70 -13.93
CA ARG A 94 7.59 -5.06 -14.37
C ARG A 94 7.20 -6.06 -13.28
N PRO A 95 6.81 -7.28 -13.66
CA PRO A 95 6.65 -8.34 -12.67
C PRO A 95 7.97 -8.53 -11.90
N PRO A 96 7.92 -8.84 -10.58
CA PRO A 96 9.11 -9.21 -9.83
C PRO A 96 9.90 -10.28 -10.59
N PHE A 97 11.23 -10.15 -10.63
CA PHE A 97 12.05 -11.05 -11.44
C PHE A 97 11.84 -12.53 -11.08
N SER A 98 11.57 -12.84 -9.81
CA SER A 98 11.22 -14.18 -9.34
C SER A 98 9.99 -14.77 -10.04
N LEU A 99 8.93 -13.97 -10.20
CA LEU A 99 7.70 -14.36 -10.90
C LEU A 99 7.94 -14.47 -12.40
N PHE A 100 8.62 -13.49 -12.98
CA PHE A 100 9.00 -13.52 -14.40
C PHE A 100 9.82 -14.76 -14.74
N TYR A 101 10.79 -15.11 -13.90
CA TYR A 101 11.65 -16.28 -14.09
C TYR A 101 10.87 -17.59 -14.03
N GLN A 102 9.91 -17.71 -13.11
CA GLN A 102 9.02 -18.87 -13.04
C GLN A 102 8.24 -19.04 -14.35
N MET A 103 7.69 -17.95 -14.89
CA MET A 103 6.98 -17.96 -16.17
C MET A 103 7.91 -18.33 -17.33
N TYR A 104 9.11 -17.73 -17.39
CA TYR A 104 10.11 -18.03 -18.40
C TYR A 104 10.49 -19.53 -18.41
N CYS A 105 10.73 -20.10 -17.23
CA CYS A 105 11.04 -21.53 -17.10
C CYS A 105 9.87 -22.39 -17.59
N TYR A 106 8.64 -22.07 -17.18
CA TYR A 106 7.45 -22.77 -17.62
C TYR A 106 7.30 -22.76 -19.15
N GLU A 107 7.41 -21.59 -19.79
CA GLU A 107 7.30 -21.45 -21.25
C GLU A 107 8.39 -22.19 -22.02
N LYS A 108 9.59 -22.30 -21.44
CA LYS A 108 10.72 -23.02 -22.05
C LYS A 108 10.74 -24.52 -21.71
N GLY A 109 9.77 -25.03 -20.96
CA GLY A 109 9.75 -26.42 -20.49
C GLY A 109 10.91 -26.75 -19.54
N LEU A 110 11.46 -25.74 -18.87
CA LEU A 110 12.55 -25.88 -17.92
C LEU A 110 12.00 -26.10 -16.51
N PRO A 111 12.61 -26.98 -15.70
CA PRO A 111 12.24 -27.11 -14.30
C PRO A 111 12.57 -25.81 -13.52
N VAL A 112 11.65 -25.35 -12.68
CA VAL A 112 11.90 -24.29 -11.71
C VAL A 112 12.74 -24.89 -10.58
N LEU A 113 14.05 -24.67 -10.59
CA LEU A 113 14.98 -25.29 -9.66
C LEU A 113 15.38 -24.33 -8.50
N PRO A 114 15.72 -24.87 -7.31
CA PRO A 114 16.17 -24.06 -6.17
C PRO A 114 17.47 -23.30 -6.47
N CYS A 115 17.71 -22.21 -5.73
CA CYS A 115 18.91 -21.37 -5.89
C CYS A 115 20.21 -22.17 -5.69
N GLY A 116 21.15 -22.12 -6.64
CA GLY A 116 22.53 -22.63 -6.48
C GLY A 116 23.05 -23.67 -7.49
N ASP A 117 22.21 -24.23 -8.38
CA ASP A 117 22.67 -25.18 -9.42
C ASP A 117 23.44 -24.44 -10.53
N MET A 118 24.56 -24.95 -11.05
CA MET A 118 25.30 -24.24 -12.11
C MET A 118 24.52 -24.12 -13.43
N ARG A 119 23.58 -25.03 -13.72
CA ARG A 119 22.67 -24.94 -14.88
C ARG A 119 21.65 -23.80 -14.77
N TYR A 120 21.53 -23.21 -13.58
CA TYR A 120 20.71 -22.04 -13.26
C TYR A 120 21.28 -20.76 -13.87
N ARG A 121 22.61 -20.62 -13.95
CA ARG A 121 23.23 -19.35 -14.35
C ARG A 121 22.85 -18.95 -15.76
N GLU A 122 22.84 -19.89 -16.70
CA GLU A 122 22.52 -19.61 -18.10
C GLU A 122 21.05 -19.26 -18.29
N ALA A 123 20.13 -20.07 -17.74
CA ALA A 123 18.69 -19.82 -17.85
C ALA A 123 18.27 -18.54 -17.11
N LYS A 124 18.82 -18.29 -15.92
CA LYS A 124 18.57 -17.06 -15.15
C LYS A 124 19.17 -15.85 -15.84
N SER A 125 20.40 -15.95 -16.37
CA SER A 125 21.05 -14.86 -17.12
C SER A 125 20.26 -14.53 -18.40
N ALA A 126 19.79 -15.55 -19.13
CA ALA A 126 18.95 -15.36 -20.31
C ALA A 126 17.61 -14.71 -19.95
N ALA A 127 16.93 -15.18 -18.90
CA ALA A 127 15.69 -14.57 -18.43
C ALA A 127 15.91 -13.12 -17.96
N LEU A 128 16.99 -12.86 -17.24
CA LEU A 128 17.36 -11.52 -16.78
C LEU A 128 17.63 -10.58 -17.96
N ALA A 129 18.34 -11.03 -18.99
CA ALA A 129 18.61 -10.25 -20.20
C ALA A 129 17.34 -9.91 -21.00
N ILE A 130 16.26 -10.68 -20.85
CA ILE A 130 14.95 -10.36 -21.42
C ILE A 130 14.22 -9.39 -20.48
N TRP A 131 14.19 -9.68 -19.19
CA TRP A 131 13.50 -8.86 -18.18
C TRP A 131 14.04 -7.42 -18.11
N THR A 132 15.35 -7.23 -18.26
CA THR A 132 15.98 -5.91 -18.30
C THR A 132 15.62 -5.09 -19.54
N LYS A 133 15.17 -5.75 -20.62
CA LYS A 133 14.68 -5.10 -21.85
C LYS A 133 13.19 -4.77 -21.81
N LEU A 134 12.45 -5.29 -20.84
CA LEU A 134 11.05 -4.92 -20.67
C LEU A 134 10.97 -3.44 -20.27
N ALA A 135 9.97 -2.75 -20.81
CA ALA A 135 9.69 -1.38 -20.40
C ALA A 135 9.33 -1.38 -18.91
N LYS A 136 10.01 -0.52 -18.13
CA LYS A 136 9.72 -0.32 -16.70
C LYS A 136 8.33 0.26 -16.48
N VAL A 137 7.87 1.09 -17.40
CA VAL A 137 6.54 1.69 -17.40
C VAL A 137 5.84 1.31 -18.69
N ASP A 138 4.55 1.06 -18.61
CA ASP A 138 3.69 0.88 -19.78
C ASP A 138 3.78 2.12 -20.70
N PRO A 139 4.19 1.96 -21.97
CA PRO A 139 4.29 3.08 -22.91
C PRO A 139 2.95 3.79 -23.20
N GLU A 140 1.82 3.13 -22.97
CA GLU A 140 0.48 3.71 -23.17
C GLU A 140 0.02 4.54 -21.95
N LEU A 141 0.75 4.50 -20.86
CA LEU A 141 0.41 5.21 -19.63
C LEU A 141 0.70 6.71 -19.75
N ASP A 142 -0.28 7.52 -19.40
CA ASP A 142 -0.12 8.98 -19.29
C ASP A 142 0.65 9.35 -18.02
N LEU A 143 1.97 9.12 -18.05
CA LEU A 143 2.88 9.40 -16.95
C LEU A 143 2.84 10.88 -16.51
N ASP A 144 2.51 11.80 -17.42
CA ASP A 144 2.48 13.22 -17.11
C ASP A 144 1.24 13.57 -16.26
N ALA A 145 0.09 12.95 -16.56
CA ALA A 145 -1.09 13.04 -15.70
C ALA A 145 -0.81 12.47 -14.30
N TYR A 146 -0.14 11.32 -14.22
CA TYR A 146 0.23 10.70 -12.95
C TYR A 146 1.24 11.53 -12.15
N PHE A 147 2.25 12.10 -12.80
CA PHE A 147 3.21 12.98 -12.14
C PHE A 147 2.55 14.26 -11.62
N LYS A 148 1.62 14.83 -12.40
CA LYS A 148 0.85 16.00 -11.95
C LYS A 148 -0.03 15.68 -10.74
N GLU A 149 -0.67 14.51 -10.73
CA GLU A 149 -1.44 14.05 -9.57
C GLU A 149 -0.54 13.79 -8.36
N TYR A 150 0.64 13.19 -8.58
CA TYR A 150 1.67 13.02 -7.55
C TYR A 150 2.06 14.35 -6.91
N GLN A 151 2.44 15.34 -7.73
CA GLN A 151 2.82 16.68 -7.26
C GLN A 151 1.70 17.33 -6.47
N SER A 152 0.45 17.26 -6.95
CA SER A 152 -0.70 17.80 -6.23
C SER A 152 -0.87 17.18 -4.84
N ILE A 153 -0.70 15.86 -4.70
CA ILE A 153 -0.84 15.19 -3.40
C ILE A 153 0.37 15.50 -2.50
N TRP A 154 1.56 15.63 -3.08
CA TRP A 154 2.75 16.04 -2.34
C TRP A 154 2.63 17.48 -1.83
N ASP A 155 2.16 18.40 -2.67
CA ASP A 155 1.89 19.80 -2.30
C ASP A 155 0.83 19.87 -1.19
N GLU A 156 -0.25 19.07 -1.26
CA GLU A 156 -1.24 18.96 -0.18
C GLU A 156 -0.63 18.51 1.16
N GLN A 157 0.38 17.63 1.11
CA GLN A 157 1.10 17.15 2.30
C GLN A 157 1.98 18.26 2.90
N GLN A 158 2.55 19.14 2.08
CA GLN A 158 3.39 20.26 2.56
C GLN A 158 2.56 21.45 3.04
N ASP A 159 1.49 21.79 2.31
CA ASP A 159 0.65 22.96 2.54
C ASP A 159 -0.48 22.65 3.54
N TRP A 160 -0.14 22.08 4.69
CA TRP A 160 -1.13 21.78 5.72
C TRP A 160 -1.39 23.01 6.59
N ASP A 161 -2.53 23.66 6.34
CA ASP A 161 -2.92 24.91 6.97
C ASP A 161 -3.65 24.74 8.33
N GLU A 162 -3.91 25.89 8.97
CA GLU A 162 -4.63 25.96 10.25
C GLU A 162 -6.12 25.56 10.08
N GLU A 163 -6.71 25.75 8.90
CA GLU A 163 -8.09 25.40 8.61
C GLU A 163 -8.27 23.87 8.65
N ARG A 164 -7.43 23.13 7.93
CA ARG A 164 -7.38 21.65 7.94
C ARG A 164 -7.07 21.14 9.34
N SER A 165 -6.20 21.82 10.07
CA SER A 165 -5.89 21.52 11.48
C SER A 165 -7.10 21.71 12.40
N ALA A 166 -7.93 22.74 12.18
CA ALA A 166 -9.18 22.94 12.90
C ALA A 166 -10.20 21.83 12.58
N VAL A 167 -10.35 21.47 11.30
CA VAL A 167 -11.23 20.37 10.87
C VAL A 167 -10.80 19.03 11.46
N LEU A 168 -9.50 18.75 11.48
CA LEU A 168 -8.93 17.54 12.08
C LEU A 168 -9.23 17.49 13.59
N ARG A 169 -8.97 18.57 14.33
CA ARG A 169 -9.30 18.65 15.76
C ARG A 169 -10.77 18.40 16.01
N GLN A 170 -11.65 19.02 15.22
CA GLN A 170 -13.09 18.82 15.35
C GLN A 170 -13.51 17.36 15.07
N ALA A 171 -12.90 16.71 14.09
CA ALA A 171 -13.16 15.30 13.79
C ALA A 171 -12.70 14.39 14.95
N ILE A 172 -11.51 14.64 15.51
CA ILE A 172 -10.98 13.88 16.67
C ILE A 172 -11.87 14.05 17.90
N CYS A 173 -12.32 15.27 18.21
CA CYS A 173 -13.25 15.52 19.32
C CYS A 173 -14.59 14.78 19.19
N ASN A 174 -14.96 14.40 17.96
CA ASN A 174 -16.19 13.66 17.68
C ASN A 174 -16.03 12.13 17.79
N LEU A 175 -14.86 11.62 18.19
CA LEU A 175 -14.58 10.21 18.41
C LEU A 175 -14.61 9.88 19.92
N PRO A 176 -15.78 9.51 20.49
CA PRO A 176 -15.97 9.41 21.94
C PRO A 176 -15.17 8.28 22.62
N ASN A 177 -14.78 7.25 21.87
CA ASN A 177 -14.07 6.08 22.40
C ASN A 177 -12.60 6.06 21.97
N LEU A 178 -12.06 7.19 21.50
CA LEU A 178 -10.66 7.28 21.11
C LEU A 178 -9.77 7.16 22.36
N GLU A 179 -8.99 6.09 22.41
CA GLU A 179 -8.09 5.74 23.52
C GLU A 179 -6.64 6.13 23.21
N ALA A 180 -6.23 6.06 21.95
CA ALA A 180 -4.86 6.36 21.53
C ALA A 180 -4.81 7.09 20.18
N ALA A 181 -3.93 8.07 20.08
CA ALA A 181 -3.57 8.74 18.84
C ALA A 181 -2.04 8.76 18.71
N GLU A 182 -1.53 8.26 17.59
CA GLU A 182 -0.09 8.08 17.37
C GLU A 182 0.34 8.71 16.04
N VAL A 183 1.56 9.22 16.03
CA VAL A 183 2.22 9.74 14.82
C VAL A 183 3.19 8.68 14.35
N SER A 184 2.96 8.14 13.16
CA SER A 184 3.93 7.28 12.48
C SER A 184 5.04 8.17 11.91
N THR A 185 6.20 8.11 12.55
CA THR A 185 7.45 8.76 12.10
C THR A 185 8.38 7.78 11.39
N GLN A 186 7.89 6.58 11.06
CA GLN A 186 8.75 5.54 10.48
C GLN A 186 9.08 5.88 9.03
N GLU A 187 10.34 5.61 8.65
CA GLU A 187 10.90 5.89 7.33
C GLU A 187 9.99 5.40 6.18
N MET A 188 9.92 6.23 5.14
CA MET A 188 9.28 5.91 3.86
C MET A 188 9.71 4.50 3.41
N GLY A 189 8.83 3.49 3.45
CA GLY A 189 9.21 2.16 2.94
C GLY A 189 8.78 0.91 3.71
N THR A 190 7.99 1.00 4.80
CA THR A 190 7.49 -0.21 5.48
C THR A 190 5.98 -0.45 5.20
N PRO A 191 5.62 -1.24 4.16
CA PRO A 191 4.21 -1.53 3.82
C PRO A 191 3.37 -2.03 4.99
N LYS A 192 3.99 -2.78 5.92
CA LYS A 192 3.33 -3.31 7.13
C LYS A 192 2.78 -2.22 8.05
N ASN A 193 3.33 -1.00 8.02
CA ASN A 193 2.98 0.06 8.97
C ASN A 193 2.05 1.13 8.38
N HIS A 194 1.90 1.17 7.05
CA HIS A 194 1.12 2.21 6.35
C HIS A 194 0.07 1.64 5.37
N GLY A 195 -0.07 0.31 5.28
CA GLY A 195 -0.86 -0.40 4.26
C GLY A 195 -2.27 0.14 3.96
N PRO A 196 -3.07 0.60 4.96
CA PRO A 196 -4.42 1.11 4.70
C PRO A 196 -4.47 2.43 3.93
N VAL A 197 -3.41 3.25 4.02
CA VAL A 197 -3.28 4.53 3.31
C VAL A 197 -2.81 4.28 1.87
N TRP A 198 -1.80 3.42 1.70
CA TRP A 198 -1.20 3.12 0.40
C TRP A 198 -2.14 2.48 -0.60
N GLY A 199 -3.02 1.57 -0.16
CA GLY A 199 -3.96 0.90 -1.08
C GLY A 199 -4.87 1.87 -1.86
N ARG A 200 -4.99 3.12 -1.43
CA ARG A 200 -5.75 4.17 -2.12
C ARG A 200 -4.87 5.13 -2.92
N LEU A 201 -3.65 5.38 -2.45
CA LEU A 201 -2.70 6.24 -3.15
C LEU A 201 -2.14 5.51 -4.38
N LEU A 202 -1.80 4.22 -4.25
CA LEU A 202 -1.12 3.45 -5.29
C LEU A 202 -1.75 3.58 -6.69
N PRO A 203 -3.08 3.46 -6.87
CA PRO A 203 -3.70 3.60 -8.19
C PRO A 203 -3.61 5.00 -8.80
N ARG A 204 -3.32 6.02 -7.98
CA ARG A 204 -3.25 7.45 -8.34
C ARG A 204 -1.82 7.95 -8.55
N ILE A 205 -0.83 7.26 -7.96
CA ILE A 205 0.58 7.69 -7.98
C ILE A 205 1.56 6.64 -8.46
N LEU A 206 1.10 5.42 -8.77
CA LEU A 206 1.87 4.31 -9.34
C LEU A 206 3.08 3.83 -8.52
N GLN A 207 3.27 4.40 -7.33
CA GLN A 207 4.36 4.07 -6.42
C GLN A 207 3.82 3.81 -5.03
N GLY A 208 4.37 2.80 -4.39
CA GLY A 208 4.18 2.49 -2.98
C GLY A 208 5.51 2.34 -2.26
N PRO A 209 5.48 1.98 -0.96
CA PRO A 209 6.67 1.88 -0.13
C PRO A 209 7.71 0.88 -0.65
N ASP A 210 7.27 -0.15 -1.40
CA ASP A 210 8.16 -1.14 -1.98
C ASP A 210 8.94 -0.61 -3.19
N ASP A 211 8.43 0.41 -3.88
CA ASP A 211 9.09 1.08 -5.02
C ASP A 211 10.15 2.11 -4.55
N TRP A 212 10.09 2.49 -3.27
CA TRP A 212 11.01 3.46 -2.66
C TRP A 212 12.11 2.86 -1.84
N LYS A 213 11.98 1.58 -1.47
CA LYS A 213 13.14 0.80 -1.07
C LYS A 213 14.13 1.01 -2.19
N PHE A 214 15.26 1.60 -1.83
CA PHE A 214 16.44 1.63 -2.66
C PHE A 214 16.46 0.30 -3.43
N ILE A 215 16.42 0.39 -4.77
CA ILE A 215 17.11 -0.59 -5.59
C ILE A 215 18.59 -0.35 -5.27
N ASP A 216 18.96 -0.61 -4.03
CA ASP A 216 20.28 -1.02 -3.67
C ASP A 216 20.38 -2.31 -4.48
N SER A 217 21.04 -2.17 -5.62
CA SER A 217 22.27 -2.86 -5.93
C SER A 217 22.39 -4.33 -5.51
N ASN A 218 21.72 -4.87 -4.49
CA ASN A 218 21.79 -6.24 -4.04
C ASN A 218 21.07 -7.26 -4.93
N GLU A 219 19.97 -6.97 -5.62
CA GLU A 219 19.47 -7.93 -6.62
C GLU A 219 20.37 -7.95 -7.87
N GLU A 220 20.81 -6.78 -8.36
CA GLU A 220 21.75 -6.70 -9.49
C GLU A 220 23.19 -7.17 -9.14
N ALA A 221 23.65 -6.97 -7.90
CA ALA A 221 24.96 -7.38 -7.39
C ALA A 221 24.98 -8.83 -6.92
N SER A 222 23.87 -9.35 -6.37
CA SER A 222 23.72 -10.82 -6.19
C SER A 222 23.60 -11.55 -7.53
N LEU A 223 23.31 -10.82 -8.61
CA LEU A 223 23.35 -11.26 -10.01
C LEU A 223 24.67 -10.95 -10.72
N GLY A 224 25.64 -10.32 -10.04
CA GLY A 224 27.01 -10.14 -10.55
C GLY A 224 27.21 -9.00 -11.55
N PHE A 225 26.30 -8.04 -11.67
CA PHE A 225 26.55 -6.83 -12.44
C PHE A 225 27.27 -5.79 -11.59
N ASN A 226 28.60 -5.88 -11.55
CA ASN A 226 29.43 -4.70 -11.27
C ASN A 226 29.53 -3.89 -12.57
N ARG A 227 29.17 -2.61 -12.51
CA ARG A 227 29.57 -1.63 -13.53
C ARG A 227 31.09 -1.51 -13.61
#